data_AF-A0A8J5KZ88-F1
#
_entry.id   AF-A0A8J5KZ88-F1
#
_cell.length_a   1.000
_cell.length_b   1.000
_cell.length_c   1.000
_cell.angle_alpha   90.00
_cell.angle_beta   90.00
_cell.angle_gamma   90.00
#
_symmetry.space_group_name_H-M   'P 1'
#
loop_
_entity.id
_entity.type
_entity.pdbx_description
1 polymer ?
#
loop_
_entity_poly.entity_id
_entity_poly.type
_entity_poly.pdbx_seq_one_letter_code
_entity_poly.pdbx_strand_id
1 'polypeptide(L)'
;MISAGVFGSMGVPVGYPPTLFVHMPKDLHEKRLIEKNVAALKKKGVYVKKVRCLEFPLTGTLLTERIPGLDEAVSASVFELFQEKGFIDERGYLKSDGRATQWKQALKEKDPSMEKYEWLDHVEEELNLAFAYHEMTSLPIGDILDWFESHM
;
A
#
# COMPACT_ATOMS: atom_id res chain seq x y z
N MET A 1 2.81 1.36 11.84
CA MET A 1 3.85 2.36 11.48
C MET A 1 5.19 1.90 12.06
N ILE A 2 6.09 1.36 11.22
CA ILE A 2 7.47 1.03 11.64
C ILE A 2 8.29 2.31 11.50
N SER A 3 8.59 2.93 12.65
CA SER A 3 9.63 3.95 12.90
C SER A 3 9.93 4.91 11.74
N ALA A 4 9.29 6.09 11.76
CA ALA A 4 9.88 7.28 11.16
C ALA A 4 11.14 7.61 11.97
N GLY A 5 12.29 7.06 11.56
CA GLY A 5 13.52 7.23 12.31
C GLY A 5 13.80 8.71 12.60
N VAL A 6 14.22 9.00 13.83
CA VAL A 6 14.52 10.36 14.28
C VAL A 6 15.90 10.76 13.76
N PHE A 7 16.04 10.97 12.45
CA PHE A 7 17.32 11.30 11.83
C PHE A 7 17.62 12.81 11.83
N GLY A 8 16.63 13.64 12.21
CA GLY A 8 16.76 15.10 12.21
C GLY A 8 17.55 15.66 13.40
N SER A 9 17.55 14.97 14.54
CA SER A 9 18.16 15.45 15.80
C SER A 9 19.26 14.55 16.34
N MET A 10 19.29 13.26 15.98
CA MET A 10 20.38 12.35 16.34
C MET A 10 21.38 12.27 15.19
N GLY A 11 22.64 12.60 15.46
CA GLY A 11 23.72 12.34 14.51
C GLY A 11 23.78 10.85 14.19
N VAL A 12 23.96 10.50 12.91
CA VAL A 12 24.19 9.11 12.49
C VAL A 12 25.54 8.66 13.06
N PRO A 13 25.58 7.67 14.00
CA PRO A 13 26.83 7.20 14.59
C PRO A 13 27.69 6.47 13.57
N VAL A 14 28.99 6.37 13.86
CA VAL A 14 29.89 5.49 13.12
C VAL A 14 29.42 4.05 13.29
N GLY A 15 29.36 3.28 12.20
CA GLY A 15 28.87 1.90 12.21
C GLY A 15 27.34 1.76 12.22
N TYR A 16 26.60 2.81 11.86
CA TYR A 16 25.15 2.70 11.68
C TYR A 16 24.79 1.63 10.64
N PRO A 17 23.83 0.74 10.91
CA PRO A 17 23.55 -0.41 10.06
C PRO A 17 23.01 0.00 8.68
N PRO A 18 23.20 -0.86 7.66
CA PRO A 18 22.48 -0.74 6.40
C PRO A 18 20.98 -0.54 6.63
N THR A 19 20.39 0.43 5.93
CA THR A 19 19.01 0.86 6.18
C THR A 19 18.15 0.65 4.93
N LEU A 20 17.05 -0.08 5.09
CA LEU A 20 16.06 -0.31 4.04
C LEU A 20 14.82 0.56 4.30
N PHE A 21 14.41 1.35 3.30
CA PHE A 21 13.12 2.05 3.33
C PHE A 21 12.14 1.34 2.41
N VAL A 22 11.04 0.85 2.96
CA VAL A 22 9.92 0.30 2.20
C VAL A 22 8.78 1.30 2.25
N HIS A 23 8.33 1.79 1.10
CA HIS A 23 7.33 2.85 1.08
C HIS A 23 6.45 2.84 -0.16
N MET A 24 5.31 3.49 -0.02
CA MET A 24 4.36 3.74 -1.09
C MET A 24 4.60 5.12 -1.71
N PRO A 25 4.77 5.26 -3.04
CA PRO A 25 5.14 6.53 -3.64
C PRO A 25 4.05 7.60 -3.71
N LYS A 26 2.76 7.25 -3.63
CA LYS A 26 1.67 8.24 -3.69
C LYS A 26 1.47 8.97 -2.37
N ASP A 27 1.99 8.42 -1.29
CA ASP A 27 2.13 9.15 -0.04
C ASP A 27 3.30 10.14 -0.14
N LEU A 28 2.95 11.37 -0.52
CA LEU A 28 3.91 12.44 -0.75
C LEU A 28 4.57 12.94 0.53
N HIS A 29 3.94 12.77 1.69
CA HIS A 29 4.52 13.22 2.95
C HIS A 29 5.68 12.30 3.34
N GLU A 30 5.41 10.99 3.46
CA GLU A 30 6.45 10.02 3.80
C GLU A 30 7.53 9.95 2.73
N LYS A 31 7.17 10.02 1.44
CA LYS A 31 8.16 10.07 0.35
C LYS A 31 9.20 11.18 0.56
N ARG A 32 8.78 12.39 0.93
CA ARG A 32 9.71 13.52 1.18
C ARG A 32 10.60 13.27 2.39
N LEU A 33 10.04 12.72 3.47
CA LEU A 33 10.81 12.39 4.68
C LEU A 33 11.86 11.30 4.37
N ILE A 34 11.47 10.26 3.65
CA ILE A 34 12.37 9.19 3.21
C ILE A 34 13.47 9.73 2.32
N GLU A 35 13.16 10.59 1.35
CA GLU A 35 14.18 11.21 0.47
C GLU A 35 15.21 12.01 1.27
N LYS A 36 14.77 12.78 2.27
CA LYS A 36 15.66 13.50 3.19
C LYS A 36 16.55 12.54 3.99
N ASN A 37 15.99 11.47 4.54
CA ASN A 37 16.72 10.51 5.37
C ASN A 37 17.73 9.70 4.55
N VAL A 38 17.35 9.27 3.35
CA VAL A 38 18.23 8.56 2.42
C VAL A 38 19.44 9.42 2.05
N ALA A 39 19.23 10.71 1.76
CA ALA A 39 20.33 11.63 1.49
C ALA A 39 21.26 11.81 2.69
N ALA A 40 20.71 11.95 3.89
CA ALA A 40 21.48 12.09 5.13
C ALA A 40 22.32 10.85 5.46
N LEU A 41 21.74 9.65 5.36
CA LEU A 41 22.40 8.38 5.62
C LEU A 41 23.50 8.09 4.59
N LYS A 42 23.23 8.30 3.29
CA LYS A 42 24.24 8.13 2.24
C LYS A 42 25.44 9.07 2.43
N LYS A 43 25.21 10.33 2.82
CA LYS A 43 26.29 11.29 3.15
C LYS A 43 27.19 10.81 4.29
N LYS A 44 26.69 9.90 5.13
CA LYS A 44 27.40 9.31 6.27
C LYS A 44 28.01 7.94 5.95
N GLY A 45 27.97 7.50 4.68
CA GLY A 45 28.53 6.22 4.25
C GLY A 45 27.68 5.01 4.59
N VAL A 46 26.42 5.19 4.99
CA VAL A 46 25.49 4.09 5.26
C VAL A 46 24.96 3.52 3.94
N TYR A 47 24.92 2.19 3.83
CA TYR A 47 24.25 1.50 2.72
C TYR A 47 22.74 1.67 2.84
N VAL A 48 22.10 2.23 1.81
CA VAL A 48 20.67 2.52 1.83
C VAL A 48 19.98 2.07 0.55
N LYS A 49 18.93 1.25 0.68
CA LYS A 49 18.01 0.86 -0.41
C LYS A 49 16.62 1.44 -0.16
N LYS A 50 15.94 1.80 -1.25
CA LYS A 50 14.52 2.15 -1.26
C LYS A 50 13.76 1.10 -2.05
N VAL A 51 12.73 0.53 -1.45
CA VAL A 51 11.77 -0.38 -2.08
C VAL A 51 10.46 0.39 -2.23
N ARG A 52 9.97 0.47 -3.47
CA ARG A 52 8.74 1.19 -3.81
C ARG A 52 7.62 0.19 -3.99
N CYS A 53 6.61 0.27 -3.14
CA CYS A 53 5.37 -0.47 -3.29
C CYS A 53 4.49 0.30 -4.29
N LEU A 54 4.44 -0.16 -5.53
CA LEU A 54 3.71 0.49 -6.61
C LEU A 54 2.22 0.08 -6.58
N GLU A 55 1.40 0.93 -7.18
CA GLU A 55 0.00 0.60 -7.42
C GLU A 55 -0.14 -0.60 -8.36
N PHE A 56 -1.24 -1.32 -8.21
CA PHE A 56 -1.56 -2.46 -9.06
C PHE A 56 -3.06 -2.45 -9.40
N PRO A 57 -3.46 -3.04 -10.54
CA PRO A 57 -4.84 -3.00 -10.97
C PRO A 57 -5.71 -3.91 -10.11
N LEU A 58 -6.96 -3.51 -9.91
CA LEU A 58 -8.00 -4.39 -9.41
C LEU A 58 -8.39 -5.40 -10.49
N THR A 59 -8.80 -6.58 -10.05
CA THR A 59 -9.40 -7.63 -10.89
C THR A 59 -10.68 -8.14 -10.20
N GLY A 60 -11.53 -8.85 -10.96
CA GLY A 60 -12.73 -9.47 -10.38
C GLY A 60 -12.44 -10.50 -9.28
N THR A 61 -11.22 -11.04 -9.22
CA THR A 61 -10.80 -12.06 -8.23
C THR A 61 -9.89 -11.51 -7.13
N LEU A 62 -9.44 -10.25 -7.23
CA LEU A 62 -8.42 -9.71 -6.32
C LEU A 62 -8.83 -9.87 -4.85
N LEU A 63 -10.09 -9.62 -4.52
CA LEU A 63 -10.52 -9.63 -3.12
C LEU A 63 -10.60 -11.06 -2.58
N THR A 64 -11.01 -12.06 -3.37
CA THR A 64 -11.01 -13.46 -2.92
C THR A 64 -9.61 -14.04 -2.78
N GLU A 65 -8.67 -13.58 -3.60
CA GLU A 65 -7.25 -13.96 -3.49
C GLU A 65 -6.59 -13.44 -2.20
N ARG A 66 -7.15 -12.40 -1.58
CA ARG A 66 -6.50 -11.64 -0.49
C ARG A 66 -7.28 -11.61 0.81
N ILE A 67 -8.59 -11.84 0.76
CA ILE A 67 -9.48 -11.86 1.92
C ILE A 67 -10.03 -13.27 2.08
N PRO A 68 -9.49 -14.06 3.04
CA PRO A 68 -9.96 -15.41 3.28
C PRO A 68 -11.46 -15.46 3.59
N GLY A 69 -12.18 -16.36 2.91
CA GLY A 69 -13.61 -16.56 3.12
C GLY A 69 -14.53 -15.56 2.42
N LEU A 70 -13.99 -14.65 1.61
CA LEU A 70 -14.80 -13.79 0.74
C LEU A 70 -15.35 -14.60 -0.45
N ASP A 71 -16.63 -14.39 -0.77
CA ASP A 71 -17.31 -15.03 -1.88
C ASP A 71 -16.88 -14.43 -3.24
N GLU A 72 -16.74 -15.30 -4.26
CA GLU A 72 -16.33 -14.89 -5.61
C GLU A 72 -17.34 -13.95 -6.28
N ALA A 73 -18.64 -14.16 -6.08
CA ALA A 73 -19.66 -13.29 -6.64
C ALA A 73 -19.65 -11.91 -5.97
N VAL A 74 -19.29 -11.83 -4.69
CA VAL A 74 -19.08 -10.55 -3.99
C VAL A 74 -17.90 -9.80 -4.59
N SER A 75 -16.75 -10.46 -4.77
CA SER A 75 -15.56 -9.83 -5.38
C SER A 75 -15.84 -9.32 -6.80
N ALA A 76 -16.50 -10.13 -7.63
CA ALA A 76 -16.90 -9.73 -8.98
C ALA A 76 -17.88 -8.55 -8.97
N SER A 77 -18.90 -8.58 -8.10
CA SER A 77 -19.90 -7.51 -7.99
C SER A 77 -19.30 -6.17 -7.55
N VAL A 78 -18.31 -6.20 -6.64
CA VAL A 78 -17.55 -5.00 -6.23
C VAL A 78 -16.71 -4.49 -7.39
N PHE A 79 -16.01 -5.36 -8.11
CA PHE A 79 -15.22 -4.95 -9.28
C PHE A 79 -16.07 -4.28 -10.37
N GLU A 80 -17.21 -4.88 -10.71
CA GLU A 80 -18.18 -4.31 -11.67
C GLU A 80 -18.70 -2.95 -11.19
N LEU A 81 -19.06 -2.83 -9.92
CA LEU A 81 -19.49 -1.56 -9.32
C LEU A 81 -18.41 -0.47 -9.48
N PHE A 82 -17.14 -0.83 -9.29
CA PHE A 82 -16.02 0.12 -9.43
C PHE A 82 -15.84 0.57 -10.87
N GLN A 83 -16.06 -0.32 -11.84
CA GLN A 83 -16.09 0.03 -13.26
C GLN A 83 -17.27 0.96 -13.59
N GLU A 84 -18.49 0.58 -13.19
CA GLU A 84 -19.73 1.33 -13.44
C GLU A 84 -19.68 2.75 -12.86
N LYS A 85 -19.17 2.89 -11.63
CA LYS A 85 -19.04 4.19 -10.94
C LYS A 85 -17.78 4.95 -11.37
N GLY A 86 -16.92 4.34 -12.19
CA GLY A 86 -15.70 4.95 -12.69
C GLY A 86 -14.62 5.18 -11.62
N PHE A 87 -14.63 4.43 -10.51
CA PHE A 87 -13.61 4.49 -9.47
C PHE A 87 -12.27 3.92 -9.93
N ILE A 88 -12.29 3.01 -10.91
CA ILE A 88 -11.10 2.51 -11.61
C ILE A 88 -11.01 3.03 -13.05
N ASP A 89 -9.80 3.04 -13.60
CA ASP A 89 -9.54 3.30 -15.03
C ASP A 89 -9.78 2.04 -15.89
N GLU A 90 -9.65 2.19 -17.21
CA GLU A 90 -9.84 1.09 -18.17
C GLU A 90 -8.88 -0.09 -17.96
N ARG A 91 -7.79 0.13 -17.23
CA ARG A 91 -6.77 -0.89 -16.91
C ARG A 91 -6.95 -1.45 -15.49
N GLY A 92 -7.99 -1.03 -14.77
CA GLY A 92 -8.31 -1.49 -13.42
C GLY A 92 -7.63 -0.72 -12.28
N TYR A 93 -6.91 0.37 -12.56
CA TYR A 93 -6.22 1.14 -11.51
C TYR A 93 -7.17 2.10 -10.81
N LEU A 94 -7.08 2.18 -9.49
CA LEU A 94 -7.81 3.16 -8.68
C LEU A 94 -7.41 4.59 -9.04
N LYS A 95 -8.42 5.42 -9.34
CA LYS A 95 -8.21 6.85 -9.66
C LYS A 95 -7.98 7.72 -8.43
N SER A 96 -8.45 7.26 -7.28
CA SER A 96 -8.37 7.96 -5.99
C SER A 96 -8.04 6.97 -4.87
N ASP A 97 -7.63 7.50 -3.72
CA ASP A 97 -7.43 6.74 -2.49
C ASP A 97 -8.70 5.91 -2.16
N GLY A 98 -8.51 4.61 -1.88
CA GLY A 98 -9.57 3.69 -1.50
C GLY A 98 -10.37 4.15 -0.27
N ARG A 99 -9.71 4.80 0.70
CA ARG A 99 -10.34 5.37 1.91
C ARG A 99 -11.11 6.67 1.61
N ALA A 100 -10.68 7.43 0.60
CA ALA A 100 -11.35 8.67 0.19
C ALA A 100 -12.50 8.44 -0.81
N THR A 101 -12.52 7.27 -1.46
CA THR A 101 -13.52 6.91 -2.46
C THR A 101 -14.81 6.48 -1.79
N GLN A 102 -15.96 7.02 -2.23
CA GLN A 102 -17.29 6.71 -1.67
C GLN A 102 -17.85 5.35 -2.11
N TRP A 103 -17.00 4.33 -2.20
CA TRP A 103 -17.38 3.01 -2.71
C TRP A 103 -18.30 2.25 -1.75
N LYS A 104 -18.14 2.43 -0.43
CA LYS A 104 -19.03 1.85 0.59
C LYS A 104 -20.47 2.35 0.41
N GLN A 105 -20.64 3.64 0.10
CA GLN A 105 -21.94 4.22 -0.21
C GLN A 105 -22.49 3.66 -1.53
N ALA A 106 -21.68 3.62 -2.59
CA ALA A 106 -22.10 3.05 -3.87
C ALA A 106 -22.50 1.58 -3.77
N LEU A 107 -21.82 0.81 -2.92
CA LEU A 107 -22.15 -0.58 -2.63
C LEU A 107 -23.47 -0.71 -1.89
N LYS A 108 -23.70 0.13 -0.87
CA LYS A 108 -24.98 0.20 -0.14
C LYS A 108 -26.16 0.56 -1.05
N GLU A 109 -25.96 1.49 -1.98
CA GLU A 109 -26.98 1.87 -2.97
C GLU A 109 -27.32 0.71 -3.92
N LYS A 110 -26.34 -0.14 -4.26
CA LYS A 110 -26.51 -1.33 -5.10
C LYS A 110 -27.17 -2.48 -4.33
N ASP A 111 -26.74 -2.74 -3.11
CA ASP A 111 -27.28 -3.77 -2.23
C ASP A 111 -27.16 -3.36 -0.75
N PRO A 112 -28.27 -2.92 -0.11
CA PRO A 112 -28.28 -2.53 1.30
C PRO A 112 -27.95 -3.67 2.27
N SER A 113 -28.03 -4.94 1.85
CA SER A 113 -27.68 -6.08 2.71
C SER A 113 -26.17 -6.20 2.96
N MET A 114 -25.35 -5.50 2.14
CA MET A 114 -23.90 -5.57 2.15
C MET A 114 -23.22 -4.78 3.30
N GLU A 115 -23.96 -3.97 4.06
CA GLU A 115 -23.40 -3.26 5.24
C GLU A 115 -23.05 -4.20 6.40
N LYS A 116 -23.59 -5.42 6.42
CA LYS A 116 -23.46 -6.33 7.57
C LYS A 116 -22.16 -7.12 7.58
N TYR A 117 -21.32 -6.95 6.57
CA TYR A 117 -20.18 -7.81 6.39
C TYR A 117 -18.91 -7.25 7.04
N GLU A 118 -18.29 -8.07 7.89
CA GLU A 118 -17.02 -7.76 8.58
C GLU A 118 -15.84 -7.53 7.61
N TRP A 119 -15.95 -7.95 6.34
CA TRP A 119 -14.90 -7.81 5.35
C TRP A 119 -14.75 -6.39 4.76
N LEU A 120 -15.67 -5.46 5.03
CA LEU A 120 -15.63 -4.11 4.44
C LEU A 120 -14.33 -3.36 4.78
N ASP A 121 -13.81 -3.53 5.99
CA ASP A 121 -12.56 -2.92 6.41
C ASP A 121 -11.37 -3.60 5.72
N HIS A 122 -11.39 -4.93 5.59
CA HIS A 122 -10.37 -5.66 4.83
C HIS A 122 -10.32 -5.23 3.35
N VAL A 123 -11.48 -5.02 2.72
CA VAL A 123 -11.55 -4.50 1.35
C VAL A 123 -10.97 -3.09 1.30
N GLU A 124 -11.27 -2.22 2.25
CA GLU A 124 -10.70 -0.87 2.29
C GLU A 124 -9.17 -0.88 2.37
N GLU A 125 -8.59 -1.75 3.21
CA GLU A 125 -7.14 -1.89 3.30
C GLU A 125 -6.52 -2.41 2.00
N GLU A 126 -7.17 -3.37 1.35
CA GLU A 126 -6.71 -3.89 0.06
C GLU A 126 -6.82 -2.86 -1.07
N LEU A 127 -7.84 -2.00 -1.05
CA LEU A 127 -7.98 -0.88 -1.99
C LEU A 127 -6.90 0.18 -1.75
N ASN A 128 -6.62 0.51 -0.49
CA ASN A 128 -5.56 1.46 -0.13
C ASN A 128 -4.17 0.95 -0.57
N LEU A 129 -3.94 -0.35 -0.40
CA LEU A 129 -2.75 -1.04 -0.89
C LEU A 129 -2.68 -1.05 -2.42
N ALA A 130 -3.77 -1.35 -3.12
CA ALA A 130 -3.85 -1.28 -4.59
C ALA A 130 -3.60 0.12 -5.14
N PHE A 131 -4.06 1.17 -4.43
CA PHE A 131 -3.78 2.55 -4.77
C PHE A 131 -2.32 2.94 -4.47
N ALA A 132 -1.57 2.15 -3.71
CA ALA A 132 -0.23 2.44 -3.20
C ALA A 132 -0.17 3.74 -2.39
N TYR A 133 -1.00 3.80 -1.34
CA TYR A 133 -0.98 4.84 -0.33
C TYR A 133 -1.01 4.22 1.07
N HIS A 134 -0.11 4.67 1.96
CA HIS A 134 -0.06 4.33 3.39
C HIS A 134 -0.64 2.95 3.82
N GLU A 135 0.05 1.85 3.53
CA GLU A 135 -0.34 0.53 4.05
C GLU A 135 0.85 -0.39 4.35
N MET A 136 0.66 -1.36 5.25
CA MET A 136 1.61 -2.47 5.42
C MET A 136 1.45 -3.49 4.30
N THR A 137 2.56 -3.99 3.74
CA THR A 137 2.49 -4.93 2.62
C THR A 137 3.64 -5.92 2.57
N SER A 138 3.33 -7.13 2.12
CA SER A 138 4.28 -8.20 1.80
C SER A 138 4.61 -8.28 0.31
N LEU A 139 4.01 -7.44 -0.55
CA LEU A 139 4.22 -7.52 -2.00
C LEU A 139 5.70 -7.48 -2.42
N PRO A 140 6.57 -6.61 -1.85
CA PRO A 140 7.96 -6.59 -2.22
C PRO A 140 8.84 -7.49 -1.32
N ILE A 141 8.31 -8.57 -0.74
CA ILE A 141 9.06 -9.39 0.22
C ILE A 141 10.34 -9.98 -0.37
N GLY A 142 10.34 -10.39 -1.65
CA GLY A 142 11.56 -10.86 -2.34
C GLY A 142 12.66 -9.80 -2.31
N ASP A 143 12.35 -8.58 -2.77
CA ASP A 143 13.29 -7.45 -2.75
C ASP A 143 13.83 -7.11 -1.35
N ILE A 144 13.03 -7.33 -0.31
CA ILE A 144 13.38 -7.11 1.09
C ILE A 144 14.33 -8.22 1.57
N LEU A 145 14.00 -9.48 1.31
CA LEU A 145 14.80 -10.64 1.71
C LEU A 145 16.16 -10.65 1.01
N ASP A 146 16.19 -10.43 -0.32
CA ASP A 146 17.43 -10.32 -1.10
C ASP A 146 18.36 -9.22 -0.55
N TRP A 147 17.77 -8.13 -0.05
CA TRP A 147 18.54 -7.05 0.58
C TRP A 147 19.12 -7.47 1.92
N PHE A 148 18.32 -8.13 2.76
CA PHE A 148 18.81 -8.62 4.05
C PHE A 148 19.91 -9.66 3.87
N GLU A 149 19.77 -10.61 2.95
CA GLU A 149 20.80 -11.63 2.67
C GLU A 149 22.14 -11.04 2.21
N SER A 150 22.12 -9.87 1.56
CA SER A 150 23.33 -9.24 1.03
C SER A 150 23.99 -8.20 1.97
N HIS A 151 23.29 -7.78 3.04
CA HIS A 151 23.73 -6.66 3.88
C HIS A 151 23.62 -6.91 5.40
N MET A 152 23.18 -8.10 5.82
CA MET A 152 23.19 -8.56 7.21
C MET A 152 24.26 -9.63 7.47
#